data_AF-A0A6C0BLV9-F1
#
_entry.id   AF-A0A6C0BLV9-F1
#
_cell.length_a   1.000
_cell.length_b   1.000
_cell.length_c   1.000
_cell.angle_alpha   90.00
_cell.angle_beta   90.00
_cell.angle_gamma   90.00
#
_symmetry.space_group_name_H-M   'P 1'
#
loop_
_entity.id
_entity.type
_entity.pdbx_description
1 polymer ?
#
loop_
_entity_poly.entity_id
_entity_poly.type
_entity_poly.pdbx_seq_one_letter_code
_entity_poly.pdbx_strand_id
1 'polypeptide(L)'
;MSSKKKIVITLKKETASASNTEEIKSDVTQIPSTSTPTTIDKNDKCQYAGCQFSASFVRIGETKPVFCSRHKEEHMIYVKNILCSICGTEATYGDPVTREPEFCQTHMLPGMVDVRHINCLLCDSRPSFNYGTSPETKTPIYCAKHKLDGMVNTNNNQCEKCERMPSFGYPGTKHAFRCAHHLTDEQGAKLGLVNLISSKCRICGRTASHAIVGTKKQIYCGTCALTITDVQLVDLKHKSRNERSSITS
;
A
#
# COMPACT_ATOMS: atom_id res chain seq x y z
N MET A 1 -48.19 17.04 2.37
CA MET A 1 -48.45 15.61 2.60
C MET A 1 -47.45 14.78 1.82
N SER A 2 -46.43 14.22 2.48
CA SER A 2 -45.77 12.97 2.09
C SER A 2 -44.78 12.59 3.20
N SER A 3 -45.11 11.52 3.91
CA SER A 3 -44.47 11.05 5.13
C SER A 3 -43.14 10.35 4.83
N LYS A 4 -42.03 10.85 5.40
CA LYS A 4 -40.77 10.10 5.45
C LYS A 4 -40.82 9.13 6.64
N LYS A 5 -40.94 7.83 6.37
CA LYS A 5 -40.78 6.77 7.39
C LYS A 5 -39.34 6.76 7.90
N LYS A 6 -39.14 7.08 9.19
CA LYS A 6 -37.91 6.77 9.93
C LYS A 6 -37.95 5.28 10.29
N ILE A 7 -36.99 4.50 9.82
CA ILE A 7 -36.76 3.13 10.30
C ILE A 7 -35.89 3.26 11.55
N VAL A 8 -36.48 2.96 12.71
CA VAL A 8 -35.79 2.83 14.00
C VAL A 8 -35.47 1.34 14.17
N ILE A 9 -34.19 0.98 14.14
CA ILE A 9 -33.76 -0.39 14.41
C ILE A 9 -33.48 -0.49 15.92
N THR A 10 -34.44 -1.05 16.65
CA THR A 10 -34.31 -1.34 18.08
C THR A 10 -33.60 -2.68 18.24
N LEU A 11 -32.33 -2.67 18.63
CA LEU A 11 -31.64 -3.90 19.05
C LEU A 11 -32.09 -4.25 20.48
N LYS A 12 -32.81 -5.37 20.60
CA LYS A 12 -33.22 -5.95 21.89
C LYS A 12 -31.97 -6.39 22.65
N LYS A 13 -31.81 -5.86 23.86
CA LYS A 13 -30.82 -6.28 24.84
C LYS A 13 -31.43 -7.45 25.61
N GLU A 14 -30.96 -8.67 25.36
CA GLU A 14 -31.27 -9.81 26.22
C GLU A 14 -30.27 -9.81 27.38
N THR A 15 -30.83 -9.71 28.59
CA THR A 15 -30.13 -9.76 29.86
C THR A 15 -30.00 -11.21 30.33
N ALA A 16 -28.78 -11.63 30.69
CA ALA A 16 -28.55 -12.70 31.64
C ALA A 16 -27.57 -12.20 32.72
N SER A 17 -27.86 -12.59 33.94
CA SER A 17 -27.51 -12.01 35.23
C SER A 17 -26.12 -12.37 35.77
N ALA A 18 -25.51 -11.37 36.43
CA ALA A 18 -24.70 -11.39 37.66
C ALA A 18 -23.70 -12.54 37.92
N SER A 19 -22.41 -12.19 38.04
CA SER A 19 -21.72 -12.15 39.36
C SER A 19 -20.25 -11.69 39.24
N ASN A 20 -19.83 -10.97 40.28
CA ASN A 20 -18.47 -10.61 40.70
C ASN A 20 -17.72 -9.49 39.97
N THR A 21 -17.88 -8.30 40.55
CA THR A 21 -16.97 -7.16 40.49
C THR A 21 -15.71 -7.44 41.31
N GLU A 22 -14.55 -7.49 40.65
CA GLU A 22 -13.28 -7.10 41.28
C GLU A 22 -12.76 -5.84 40.59
N GLU A 23 -12.57 -4.79 41.39
CA GLU A 23 -12.00 -3.51 41.02
C GLU A 23 -10.50 -3.70 40.69
N ILE A 24 -10.12 -3.61 39.42
CA ILE A 24 -8.72 -3.42 39.03
C ILE A 24 -8.52 -1.93 38.76
N LYS A 25 -7.89 -1.25 39.73
CA LYS A 25 -7.42 0.13 39.60
C LYS A 25 -6.46 0.23 38.41
N SER A 26 -6.88 0.98 37.41
CA SER A 26 -6.08 1.32 36.23
C SER A 26 -5.17 2.51 36.56
N ASP A 27 -3.93 2.26 36.95
CA ASP A 27 -2.87 3.28 36.87
C ASP A 27 -2.35 3.31 35.42
N VAL A 28 -3.02 4.10 34.59
CA VAL A 28 -2.57 4.42 33.23
C VAL A 28 -1.52 5.53 33.35
N THR A 29 -0.25 5.13 33.49
CA THR A 29 0.86 6.05 33.25
C THR A 29 1.01 6.24 31.74
N GLN A 30 0.87 7.48 31.30
CA GLN A 30 1.08 7.90 29.91
C GLN A 30 2.55 7.63 29.51
N ILE A 31 2.76 6.90 28.41
CA ILE A 31 4.06 6.82 27.72
C ILE A 31 3.86 7.36 26.30
N PRO A 32 4.78 8.20 25.77
CA PRO A 32 4.57 8.91 24.51
C PRO A 32 4.60 7.95 23.32
N SER A 33 3.63 8.16 22.43
CA SER A 33 3.52 7.56 21.11
C SER A 33 4.59 8.09 20.15
N THR A 34 4.84 7.31 19.09
CA THR A 34 5.63 7.57 17.87
C THR A 34 7.01 6.89 17.77
N SER A 35 7.02 5.61 17.38
CA SER A 35 8.21 4.97 16.79
C SER A 35 8.13 5.05 15.27
N THR A 36 8.78 6.06 14.69
CA THR A 36 9.06 6.13 13.25
C THR A 36 10.14 5.09 12.89
N PRO A 37 10.14 4.54 11.66
CA PRO A 37 11.17 3.59 11.25
C PRO A 37 12.53 4.29 11.20
N THR A 38 13.47 3.80 12.02
CA THR A 38 14.83 4.35 12.13
C THR A 38 15.60 4.12 10.83
N THR A 39 16.20 5.17 10.28
CA THR A 39 17.03 5.10 9.08
C THR A 39 18.32 4.34 9.38
N ILE A 40 18.56 3.23 8.70
CA ILE A 40 19.82 2.48 8.78
C ILE A 40 20.95 3.37 8.25
N ASP A 41 21.89 3.76 9.11
CA ASP A 41 23.17 4.28 8.65
C ASP A 41 23.92 3.11 8.00
N LYS A 42 24.34 3.29 6.75
CA LYS A 42 25.02 2.24 5.95
C LYS A 42 26.36 1.80 6.55
N ASN A 43 26.82 2.45 7.61
CA ASN A 43 28.12 2.23 8.24
C ASN A 43 28.09 1.35 9.51
N ASP A 44 26.92 0.92 9.99
CA ASP A 44 26.85 0.04 11.15
C ASP A 44 27.40 -1.35 10.80
N LYS A 45 28.60 -1.68 11.30
CA LYS A 45 29.24 -2.99 11.13
C LYS A 45 28.75 -3.96 12.19
N CYS A 46 28.64 -5.23 11.82
CA CYS A 46 28.34 -6.29 12.78
C CYS A 46 29.43 -6.34 13.87
N GLN A 47 29.00 -6.43 15.13
CA GLN A 47 29.89 -6.47 16.29
C GLN A 47 30.70 -7.78 16.41
N TYR A 48 30.32 -8.84 15.67
CA TYR A 48 31.05 -10.10 15.69
C TYR A 48 32.44 -9.95 15.07
N ALA A 49 33.48 -10.41 15.77
CA ALA A 49 34.87 -10.24 15.36
C ALA A 49 35.15 -10.82 13.97
N GLY A 50 35.79 -10.03 13.11
CA GLY A 50 36.10 -10.42 11.72
C GLY A 50 34.92 -10.40 10.75
N CYS A 51 33.70 -10.08 11.21
CA CYS A 51 32.53 -10.01 10.36
C CYS A 51 32.56 -8.75 9.47
N GLN A 52 32.39 -8.94 8.15
CA GLN A 52 32.36 -7.86 7.17
C GLN A 52 30.93 -7.43 6.79
N PHE A 53 29.91 -8.07 7.36
CA PHE A 53 28.51 -7.76 7.09
C PHE A 53 28.01 -6.58 7.93
N SER A 54 27.12 -5.78 7.36
CA SER A 54 26.43 -4.71 8.08
C SER A 54 25.53 -5.25 9.18
N ALA A 55 25.53 -4.57 10.33
CA ALA A 55 24.56 -4.81 11.38
C ALA A 55 23.16 -4.39 10.89
N SER A 56 22.17 -5.21 11.22
CA SER A 56 20.78 -4.97 10.85
C SER A 56 19.79 -5.53 11.87
N PHE A 57 20.28 -6.17 12.92
CA PHE A 57 19.50 -6.73 14.01
C PHE A 57 19.76 -5.93 15.28
N VAL A 58 18.69 -5.56 15.95
CA VAL A 58 18.66 -4.74 17.16
C VAL A 58 18.10 -5.54 18.32
N ARG A 59 18.54 -5.22 19.54
CA ARG A 59 17.95 -5.77 20.77
C ARG A 59 16.62 -5.10 21.06
N ILE A 60 15.75 -5.79 21.78
CA ILE A 60 14.45 -5.23 22.21
C ILE A 60 14.70 -3.98 23.06
N GLY A 61 14.06 -2.86 22.70
CA GLY A 61 14.21 -1.57 23.38
C GLY A 61 15.40 -0.73 22.93
N GLU A 62 16.28 -1.25 22.07
CA GLU A 62 17.36 -0.50 21.45
C GLU A 62 16.96 -0.02 20.05
N THR A 63 17.64 1.01 19.54
CA THR A 63 17.46 1.52 18.17
C THR A 63 18.67 1.29 17.27
N LYS A 64 19.82 0.96 17.86
CA LYS A 64 21.09 0.77 17.14
C LYS A 64 21.28 -0.71 16.76
N PRO A 65 21.44 -1.05 15.47
CA PRO A 65 21.70 -2.42 15.07
C PRO A 65 23.10 -2.85 15.52
N VAL A 66 23.21 -4.06 16.04
CA VAL A 66 24.46 -4.61 16.62
C VAL A 66 24.96 -5.85 15.87
N PHE A 67 24.08 -6.66 15.29
CA PHE A 67 24.46 -7.88 14.59
C PHE A 67 23.88 -8.01 13.18
N CYS A 68 24.54 -8.78 12.33
CA CYS A 68 24.01 -9.14 11.01
C CYS A 68 23.09 -10.37 11.11
N SER A 69 22.44 -10.73 10.00
CA SER A 69 21.53 -11.89 9.95
C SER A 69 22.17 -13.23 10.32
N ARG A 70 23.50 -13.35 10.19
CA ARG A 70 24.26 -14.56 10.54
C ARG A 70 24.63 -14.66 12.01
N HIS A 71 24.71 -13.52 12.70
CA HIS A 71 25.17 -13.43 14.09
C HIS A 71 24.07 -12.87 15.00
N LYS A 72 22.81 -12.89 14.55
CA LYS A 72 21.67 -12.47 15.38
C LYS A 72 21.46 -13.48 16.52
N GLU A 73 21.04 -12.98 17.67
CA GLU A 73 20.62 -13.79 18.81
C GLU A 73 19.10 -14.08 18.73
N GLU A 74 18.60 -14.99 19.57
CA GLU A 74 17.25 -15.57 19.51
C GLU A 74 16.10 -14.54 19.69
N HIS A 75 16.38 -13.35 20.21
CA HIS A 75 15.37 -12.32 20.47
C HIS A 75 15.67 -10.98 19.78
N MET A 76 16.55 -10.99 18.78
CA MET A 76 16.87 -9.78 18.04
C MET A 76 15.92 -9.56 16.87
N ILE A 77 15.55 -8.30 16.69
CA ILE A 77 14.56 -7.87 15.71
C ILE A 77 15.31 -7.20 14.56
N TYR A 78 14.84 -7.41 13.33
CA TYR A 78 15.38 -6.69 12.20
C TYR A 78 15.00 -5.21 12.30
N VAL A 79 15.97 -4.30 12.17
CA VAL A 79 15.82 -2.86 12.45
C VAL A 79 14.73 -2.15 11.63
N LYS A 80 14.35 -2.68 10.47
CA LYS A 80 13.26 -2.10 9.65
C LYS A 80 11.88 -2.60 10.05
N ASN A 81 11.79 -3.58 10.95
CA ASN A 81 10.51 -4.07 11.41
C ASN A 81 9.83 -3.00 12.24
N ILE A 82 8.53 -2.86 12.05
CA ILE A 82 7.72 -2.06 12.96
C ILE A 82 7.62 -2.80 14.29
N LEU A 83 7.82 -2.06 15.39
CA LEU A 83 7.82 -2.62 16.73
C LEU A 83 6.45 -2.43 17.38
N CYS A 84 6.09 -3.34 18.27
CA CYS A 84 4.91 -3.25 19.08
C CYS A 84 5.02 -2.05 20.02
N SER A 85 3.98 -1.21 20.01
CA SER A 85 3.90 0.00 20.84
C SER A 85 3.98 -0.25 22.35
N ILE A 86 3.80 -1.51 22.81
CA ILE A 86 3.80 -1.85 24.24
C ILE A 86 5.11 -2.49 24.70
N CYS A 87 5.64 -3.47 23.98
CA CYS A 87 6.78 -4.27 24.45
C CYS A 87 8.02 -4.24 23.54
N GLY A 88 7.98 -3.50 22.43
CA GLY A 88 9.11 -3.40 21.52
C GLY A 88 9.45 -4.69 20.76
N THR A 89 8.64 -5.76 20.89
CA THR A 89 8.75 -6.93 20.01
C THR A 89 8.24 -6.60 18.62
N GLU A 90 8.40 -7.50 17.66
CA GLU A 90 7.95 -7.28 16.30
C GLU A 90 6.42 -7.16 16.20
N ALA A 91 5.92 -6.06 15.63
CA ALA A 91 4.49 -5.87 15.38
C ALA A 91 4.06 -6.68 14.15
N THR A 92 2.97 -7.43 14.31
CA THR A 92 2.39 -8.31 13.28
C THR A 92 0.88 -8.15 13.14
N TYR A 93 0.24 -7.44 14.08
CA TYR A 93 -1.19 -7.17 14.10
C TYR A 93 -1.46 -5.68 13.95
N GLY A 94 -2.54 -5.35 13.26
CA GLY A 94 -2.90 -3.97 12.96
C GLY A 94 -4.30 -3.81 12.40
N ASP A 95 -4.57 -2.61 11.87
CA ASP A 95 -5.88 -2.25 11.34
C ASP A 95 -6.25 -3.11 10.11
N PRO A 96 -7.49 -3.64 10.02
CA PRO A 96 -7.93 -4.51 8.93
C PRO A 96 -7.99 -3.84 7.55
N VAL A 97 -8.06 -2.50 7.51
CA VAL A 97 -8.18 -1.70 6.30
C VAL A 97 -6.82 -1.19 5.85
N THR A 98 -6.07 -0.50 6.72
CA THR A 98 -4.75 0.06 6.38
C THR A 98 -3.68 -1.02 6.31
N ARG A 99 -3.86 -2.12 7.07
CA ARG A 99 -2.91 -3.23 7.21
C ARG A 99 -1.53 -2.77 7.70
N GLU A 100 -1.48 -1.67 8.45
CA GLU A 100 -0.27 -1.19 9.11
C GLU A 100 -0.10 -1.90 10.46
N PRO A 101 1.03 -2.61 10.69
CA PRO A 101 1.25 -3.31 11.96
C PRO A 101 1.53 -2.31 13.08
N GLU A 102 0.94 -2.53 14.24
CA GLU A 102 1.10 -1.69 15.44
C GLU A 102 1.36 -2.51 16.71
N PHE A 103 0.80 -3.72 16.79
CA PHE A 103 0.90 -4.58 17.96
C PHE A 103 1.46 -5.97 17.63
N CYS A 104 2.09 -6.61 18.61
CA CYS A 104 2.42 -8.03 18.53
C CYS A 104 1.21 -8.89 18.91
N GLN A 105 1.30 -10.20 18.70
CA GLN A 105 0.20 -11.14 18.96
C GLN A 105 -0.36 -11.06 20.39
N THR A 106 0.50 -10.89 21.39
CA THR A 106 0.09 -10.80 22.81
C THR A 106 -0.57 -9.48 23.18
N HIS A 107 -0.39 -8.44 22.35
CA HIS A 107 -0.88 -7.09 22.60
C HIS A 107 -1.90 -6.63 21.55
N MET A 108 -2.42 -7.53 20.71
CA MET A 108 -3.44 -7.16 19.72
C MET A 108 -4.73 -6.72 20.41
N LEU A 109 -5.37 -5.69 19.84
CA LEU A 109 -6.67 -5.22 20.30
C LEU A 109 -7.81 -5.95 19.56
N PRO A 110 -9.02 -6.03 20.15
CA PRO A 110 -10.19 -6.58 19.47
C PRO A 110 -10.42 -5.90 18.11
N GLY A 111 -10.60 -6.72 17.07
CA GLY A 111 -10.82 -6.25 15.70
C GLY A 111 -9.56 -6.06 14.86
N MET A 112 -8.36 -6.18 15.44
CA MET A 112 -7.11 -6.22 14.68
C MET A 112 -6.93 -7.55 13.94
N VAL A 113 -6.18 -7.51 12.85
CA VAL A 113 -5.88 -8.69 12.03
C VAL A 113 -4.38 -8.89 11.88
N ASP A 114 -3.96 -10.11 11.62
CA ASP A 114 -2.59 -10.37 11.17
C ASP A 114 -2.38 -9.67 9.81
N VAL A 115 -1.43 -8.74 9.76
CA VAL A 115 -1.12 -7.96 8.56
C VAL A 115 0.04 -8.56 7.76
N ARG A 116 0.68 -9.62 8.27
CA ARG A 116 1.73 -10.38 7.57
C ARG A 116 1.15 -11.56 6.83
N HIS A 117 0.27 -12.31 7.50
CA HIS A 117 -0.48 -13.42 6.92
C HIS A 117 -1.86 -12.90 6.50
N ILE A 118 -1.88 -12.19 5.39
CA ILE A 118 -3.07 -11.45 4.95
C ILE A 118 -4.13 -12.42 4.41
N ASN A 119 -5.19 -12.58 5.19
CA ASN A 119 -6.42 -13.26 4.79
C ASN A 119 -7.53 -12.27 4.40
N CYS A 120 -8.50 -12.77 3.65
CA CYS A 120 -9.76 -12.09 3.41
C CYS A 120 -10.47 -11.78 4.74
N LEU A 121 -11.10 -10.62 4.86
CA LEU A 121 -11.76 -10.20 6.11
C LEU A 121 -12.91 -11.11 6.57
N LEU A 122 -13.44 -11.94 5.67
CA LEU A 122 -14.59 -12.82 5.93
C LEU A 122 -14.27 -14.33 5.81
N CYS A 123 -13.04 -14.71 5.47
CA CYS A 123 -12.62 -16.12 5.40
C CYS A 123 -11.10 -16.28 5.27
N ASP A 124 -10.60 -17.52 5.40
CA ASP A 124 -9.17 -17.85 5.31
C ASP A 124 -8.62 -17.91 3.87
N SER A 125 -9.36 -17.40 2.89
CA SER A 125 -8.88 -17.34 1.51
C SER A 125 -7.97 -16.13 1.29
N ARG A 126 -6.96 -16.28 0.44
CA ARG A 126 -6.08 -15.18 0.02
C ARG A 126 -6.89 -14.05 -0.65
N PRO A 127 -6.75 -12.79 -0.21
CA PRO A 127 -7.47 -11.69 -0.82
C PRO A 127 -6.79 -11.22 -2.12
N SER A 128 -7.61 -10.71 -3.03
CA SER A 128 -7.19 -10.14 -4.31
C SER A 128 -7.95 -8.89 -4.72
N PHE A 129 -9.00 -8.51 -4.00
CA PHE A 129 -9.89 -7.41 -4.37
C PHE A 129 -9.84 -6.26 -3.35
N ASN A 130 -9.83 -5.04 -3.88
CA ASN A 130 -10.02 -3.78 -3.15
C ASN A 130 -10.53 -2.70 -4.13
N TYR A 131 -10.94 -1.53 -3.65
CA TYR A 131 -11.36 -0.40 -4.49
C TYR A 131 -10.21 0.23 -5.27
N GLY A 132 -8.96 0.05 -4.81
CA GLY A 132 -7.78 0.56 -5.48
C GLY A 132 -7.71 2.09 -5.56
N THR A 133 -8.59 2.83 -4.86
CA THR A 133 -8.79 4.28 -4.96
C THR A 133 -7.79 5.13 -4.18
N SER A 134 -7.00 4.56 -3.27
CA SER A 134 -6.00 5.30 -2.49
C SER A 134 -4.61 4.64 -2.54
N PRO A 135 -3.52 5.42 -2.53
CA PRO A 135 -2.16 4.91 -2.26
C PRO A 135 -2.07 4.07 -0.99
N GLU A 136 -2.94 4.33 -0.02
CA GLU A 136 -3.02 3.69 1.31
C GLU A 136 -3.76 2.34 1.26
N THR A 137 -4.52 2.03 0.19
CA THR A 137 -5.36 0.82 0.09
C THR A 137 -4.91 -0.14 -1.02
N LYS A 138 -3.61 -0.17 -1.34
CA LYS A 138 -3.07 -1.13 -2.33
C LYS A 138 -3.31 -2.58 -1.94
N THR A 139 -3.32 -2.86 -0.65
CA THR A 139 -3.41 -4.22 -0.13
C THR A 139 -4.82 -4.77 -0.37
N PRO A 140 -4.96 -5.93 -1.03
CA PRO A 140 -6.27 -6.55 -1.19
C PRO A 140 -6.85 -6.98 0.16
N ILE A 141 -8.15 -6.76 0.35
CA ILE A 141 -8.84 -7.04 1.62
C ILE A 141 -9.92 -8.13 1.49
N TYR A 142 -10.42 -8.38 0.27
CA TYR A 142 -11.42 -9.42 0.00
C TYR A 142 -10.93 -10.43 -1.02
N CYS A 143 -11.40 -11.68 -0.88
CA CYS A 143 -11.25 -12.71 -1.90
C CYS A 143 -12.33 -12.58 -2.98
N ALA A 144 -12.23 -13.38 -4.06
CA ALA A 144 -13.21 -13.37 -5.15
C ALA A 144 -14.66 -13.61 -4.70
N LYS A 145 -14.87 -14.46 -3.68
CA LYS A 145 -16.21 -14.77 -3.14
C LYS A 145 -16.81 -13.60 -2.35
N HIS A 146 -15.97 -12.74 -1.78
CA HIS A 146 -16.36 -11.63 -0.94
C HIS A 146 -16.10 -10.27 -1.60
N LYS A 147 -15.89 -10.26 -2.91
CA LYS A 147 -15.73 -9.05 -3.71
C LYS A 147 -17.02 -8.22 -3.66
N LEU A 148 -16.92 -6.94 -3.32
CA LEU A 148 -18.04 -5.98 -3.40
C LEU A 148 -18.08 -5.26 -4.75
N ASP A 149 -19.21 -4.63 -5.05
CA ASP A 149 -19.37 -3.83 -6.27
C ASP A 149 -18.38 -2.66 -6.30
N GLY A 150 -17.84 -2.38 -7.49
CA GLY A 150 -16.78 -1.39 -7.71
C GLY A 150 -15.37 -1.81 -7.26
N MET A 151 -15.18 -2.98 -6.63
CA MET A 151 -13.84 -3.48 -6.33
C MET A 151 -13.16 -4.05 -7.57
N VAL A 152 -11.85 -3.88 -7.64
CA VAL A 152 -10.98 -4.36 -8.71
C VAL A 152 -9.99 -5.36 -8.17
N ASN A 153 -9.53 -6.27 -9.02
CA ASN A 153 -8.44 -7.17 -8.65
C ASN A 153 -7.11 -6.39 -8.63
N THR A 154 -6.55 -6.17 -7.44
CA THR A 154 -5.31 -5.40 -7.25
C THR A 154 -4.05 -6.25 -7.45
N ASN A 155 -4.19 -7.57 -7.48
CA ASN A 155 -3.09 -8.51 -7.77
C ASN A 155 -2.94 -8.81 -9.28
N ASN A 156 -3.94 -8.44 -10.09
CA ASN A 156 -3.92 -8.69 -11.52
C ASN A 156 -3.25 -7.53 -12.29
N ASN A 157 -2.35 -7.90 -13.21
CA ASN A 157 -1.65 -6.95 -14.09
C ASN A 157 -2.23 -6.90 -15.51
N GLN A 158 -3.36 -7.57 -15.74
CA GLN A 158 -4.08 -7.60 -17.02
C GLN A 158 -5.40 -6.83 -16.91
N CYS A 159 -5.96 -6.45 -18.06
CA CYS A 159 -7.29 -5.89 -18.13
C CYS A 159 -8.32 -6.89 -17.59
N GLU A 160 -9.32 -6.43 -16.84
CA GLU A 160 -10.36 -7.32 -16.29
C GLU A 160 -11.18 -8.09 -17.34
N LYS A 161 -11.16 -7.65 -18.61
CA LYS A 161 -11.93 -8.24 -19.70
C LYS A 161 -11.09 -8.90 -20.79
N CYS A 162 -9.75 -8.77 -20.74
CA CYS A 162 -8.85 -9.46 -21.68
C CYS A 162 -7.41 -9.46 -21.19
N GLU A 163 -6.54 -10.18 -21.89
CA GLU A 163 -5.13 -10.35 -21.53
C GLU A 163 -4.25 -9.11 -21.83
N ARG A 164 -4.84 -8.03 -22.36
CA ARG A 164 -4.09 -6.79 -22.64
C ARG A 164 -3.65 -6.11 -21.35
N MET A 165 -2.47 -5.49 -21.38
CA MET A 165 -2.00 -4.64 -20.29
C MET A 165 -2.97 -3.46 -20.09
N PRO A 166 -3.42 -3.20 -18.84
CA PRO A 166 -4.32 -2.11 -18.55
C PRO A 166 -3.55 -0.78 -18.53
N SER A 167 -4.23 0.30 -18.90
CA SER A 167 -3.69 1.66 -18.88
C SER A 167 -4.60 2.67 -18.19
N PHE A 168 -5.82 2.27 -17.87
CA PHE A 168 -6.86 3.07 -17.26
C PHE A 168 -7.25 2.52 -15.88
N GLY A 169 -7.47 3.43 -14.93
CA GLY A 169 -7.93 3.12 -13.58
C GLY A 169 -8.62 4.34 -12.97
N TYR A 170 -9.04 4.25 -11.72
CA TYR A 170 -9.70 5.36 -11.04
C TYR A 170 -8.77 6.58 -10.88
N PRO A 171 -9.31 7.81 -10.83
CA PRO A 171 -8.53 9.00 -10.50
C PRO A 171 -7.86 8.87 -9.13
N GLY A 172 -6.62 9.37 -8.99
CA GLY A 172 -5.87 9.36 -7.73
C GLY A 172 -5.13 8.05 -7.42
N THR A 173 -5.28 7.02 -8.28
CA THR A 173 -4.69 5.71 -8.05
C THR A 173 -3.42 5.49 -8.86
N LYS A 174 -2.67 4.45 -8.50
CA LYS A 174 -1.54 3.94 -9.30
C LYS A 174 -1.85 2.61 -9.98
N HIS A 175 -3.07 2.09 -9.80
CA HIS A 175 -3.46 0.76 -10.29
C HIS A 175 -4.40 0.90 -11.49
N ALA A 176 -3.92 0.48 -12.66
CA ALA A 176 -4.75 0.39 -13.85
C ALA A 176 -5.34 -1.02 -13.96
N PHE A 177 -6.63 -1.12 -14.32
CA PHE A 177 -7.35 -2.38 -14.46
C PHE A 177 -8.15 -2.48 -15.78
N ARG A 178 -8.18 -1.41 -16.59
CA ARG A 178 -8.79 -1.40 -17.93
C ARG A 178 -7.83 -1.01 -19.03
N CYS A 179 -7.93 -1.67 -20.18
CA CYS A 179 -7.21 -1.28 -21.39
C CYS A 179 -8.04 -0.27 -22.22
N ALA A 180 -7.41 0.39 -23.19
CA ALA A 180 -8.08 1.38 -24.05
C ALA A 180 -9.32 0.83 -24.77
N HIS A 181 -9.26 -0.42 -25.24
CA HIS A 181 -10.36 -1.10 -25.92
C HIS A 181 -11.59 -1.30 -25.01
N HIS A 182 -11.35 -1.55 -23.72
CA HIS A 182 -12.40 -1.77 -22.71
C HIS A 182 -12.65 -0.55 -21.84
N LEU A 183 -12.22 0.62 -22.30
CA LEU A 183 -12.66 1.92 -21.79
C LEU A 183 -13.84 2.45 -22.62
N THR A 184 -13.83 2.17 -23.91
CA THR A 184 -14.86 2.60 -24.86
C THR A 184 -16.08 1.67 -24.90
N ASP A 185 -16.09 0.59 -24.11
CA ASP A 185 -17.28 -0.24 -23.93
C ASP A 185 -18.29 0.45 -22.99
N GLU A 186 -19.56 0.03 -23.06
CA GLU A 186 -20.65 0.69 -22.31
C GLU A 186 -20.37 0.76 -20.79
N GLN A 187 -19.70 -0.26 -20.24
CA GLN A 187 -19.32 -0.31 -18.84
C GLN A 187 -18.13 0.61 -18.53
N GLY A 188 -17.09 0.59 -19.36
CA GLY A 188 -15.88 1.40 -19.17
C GLY A 188 -16.15 2.91 -19.23
N ALA A 189 -17.04 3.34 -20.12
CA ALA A 189 -17.42 4.74 -20.26
C ALA A 189 -18.14 5.28 -19.00
N LYS A 190 -18.86 4.42 -18.27
CA LYS A 190 -19.60 4.78 -17.05
C LYS A 190 -18.71 4.87 -15.80
N LEU A 191 -17.51 4.30 -15.82
CA LEU A 191 -16.64 4.18 -14.64
C LEU A 191 -15.76 5.42 -14.35
N GLY A 192 -15.76 6.43 -15.21
CA GLY A 192 -14.98 7.66 -14.98
C GLY A 192 -13.46 7.44 -14.89
N LEU A 193 -12.93 6.44 -15.59
CA LEU A 193 -11.52 6.05 -15.51
C LEU A 193 -10.60 7.03 -16.25
N VAL A 194 -9.39 7.21 -15.73
CA VAL A 194 -8.35 8.05 -16.32
C VAL A 194 -7.14 7.23 -16.74
N ASN A 195 -6.40 7.71 -17.74
CA ASN A 195 -5.15 7.07 -18.15
C ASN A 195 -4.08 7.30 -17.07
N LEU A 196 -3.58 6.22 -16.47
CA LEU A 196 -2.59 6.24 -15.39
C LEU A 196 -1.15 6.08 -15.88
N ILE A 197 -0.95 5.65 -17.14
CA ILE A 197 0.37 5.40 -17.72
C ILE A 197 0.92 6.66 -18.40
N SER A 198 0.05 7.38 -19.10
CA SER A 198 0.43 8.52 -19.92
C SER A 198 0.56 9.77 -19.06
N SER A 199 1.75 10.37 -19.05
CA SER A 199 1.98 11.63 -18.37
C SER A 199 1.14 12.75 -18.99
N LYS A 200 0.76 13.74 -18.18
CA LYS A 200 -0.04 14.89 -18.62
C LYS A 200 0.84 16.12 -18.78
N CYS A 201 0.55 16.91 -19.81
CA CYS A 201 1.22 18.17 -20.08
C CYS A 201 0.85 19.19 -18.99
N ARG A 202 1.86 19.85 -18.41
CA ARG A 202 1.66 20.84 -17.34
C ARG A 202 0.87 22.07 -17.80
N ILE A 203 0.92 22.42 -19.09
CA ILE A 203 0.25 23.61 -19.62
C ILE A 203 -1.19 23.32 -20.01
N CYS A 204 -1.42 22.31 -20.85
CA CYS A 204 -2.73 22.08 -21.48
C CYS A 204 -3.43 20.79 -21.04
N GLY A 205 -2.84 19.97 -20.18
CA GLY A 205 -3.42 18.71 -19.71
C GLY A 205 -3.52 17.58 -20.76
N ARG A 206 -3.11 17.82 -22.03
CA ARG A 206 -2.99 16.75 -23.04
C ARG A 206 -1.89 15.76 -22.68
N THR A 207 -1.82 14.62 -23.36
CA THR A 207 -0.72 13.66 -23.15
C THR A 207 0.64 14.32 -23.40
N ALA A 208 1.52 14.26 -22.41
CA ALA A 208 2.89 14.73 -22.51
C ALA A 208 3.74 13.73 -23.29
N SER A 209 4.68 14.25 -24.07
CA SER A 209 5.67 13.45 -24.78
C SER A 209 7.10 13.95 -24.60
N HIS A 210 7.26 15.23 -24.25
CA HIS A 210 8.57 15.89 -24.07
C HIS A 210 8.98 15.92 -22.60
N ALA A 211 10.24 15.60 -22.34
CA ALA A 211 10.89 15.67 -21.03
C ALA A 211 12.06 16.65 -21.07
N ILE A 212 12.50 17.13 -19.90
CA ILE A 212 13.75 17.90 -19.80
C ILE A 212 14.92 16.95 -20.10
N VAL A 213 15.90 17.41 -20.87
CA VAL A 213 17.12 16.64 -21.18
C VAL A 213 17.76 16.10 -19.90
N GLY A 214 18.11 14.81 -19.90
CA GLY A 214 18.62 14.11 -18.71
C GLY A 214 17.54 13.50 -17.80
N THR A 215 16.26 13.81 -18.03
CA THR A 215 15.13 13.22 -17.30
C THR A 215 14.32 12.27 -18.16
N LYS A 216 13.61 11.33 -17.52
CA LYS A 216 12.68 10.40 -18.21
C LYS A 216 11.22 10.82 -18.12
N LYS A 217 10.92 11.89 -17.37
CA LYS A 217 9.54 12.29 -17.04
C LYS A 217 9.02 13.26 -18.10
N GLN A 218 8.06 12.81 -18.89
CA GLN A 218 7.38 13.64 -19.87
C GLN A 218 6.48 14.64 -19.15
N ILE A 219 6.64 15.93 -19.41
CA ILE A 219 5.92 17.01 -18.71
C ILE A 219 5.29 18.03 -19.67
N TYR A 220 5.65 18.01 -20.96
CA TYR A 220 5.04 18.85 -21.99
C TYR A 220 4.54 18.01 -23.17
N CYS A 221 3.42 18.41 -23.78
CA CYS A 221 3.00 17.86 -25.07
C CYS A 221 3.83 18.51 -26.19
N GLY A 222 3.83 17.94 -27.39
CA GLY A 222 4.60 18.48 -28.51
C GLY A 222 4.30 19.95 -28.81
N THR A 223 3.04 20.37 -28.80
CA THR A 223 2.68 21.78 -29.07
C THR A 223 3.17 22.73 -27.98
N CYS A 224 2.97 22.38 -26.71
CA CYS A 224 3.41 23.22 -25.59
C CYS A 224 4.93 23.17 -25.38
N ALA A 225 5.62 22.15 -25.86
CA ALA A 225 7.08 22.10 -25.81
C ALA A 225 7.71 23.19 -26.69
N LEU A 226 7.06 23.57 -27.80
CA LEU A 226 7.53 24.62 -28.71
C LEU A 226 7.47 26.03 -28.08
N THR A 227 6.66 26.22 -27.03
CA THR A 227 6.53 27.50 -26.33
C THR A 227 7.51 27.65 -25.17
N ILE A 228 8.30 26.62 -24.87
CA ILE A 228 9.27 26.58 -23.77
C ILE A 228 10.67 26.75 -24.35
N THR A 229 11.35 27.81 -23.95
CA THR A 229 12.69 28.17 -24.48
C THR A 229 13.77 28.25 -23.40
N ASP A 230 13.37 28.25 -22.13
CA ASP A 230 14.22 28.35 -20.94
C ASP A 230 14.86 27.02 -20.52
N VAL A 231 14.38 25.88 -21.06
CA VAL A 231 14.92 24.56 -20.81
C VAL A 231 15.03 23.74 -22.08
N GLN A 232 16.08 22.93 -22.19
CA GLN A 232 16.20 21.97 -23.29
C GLN A 232 15.26 20.79 -23.07
N LEU A 233 14.39 20.55 -24.05
CA LEU A 233 13.42 19.46 -24.06
C LEU A 233 13.79 18.40 -25.12
N VAL A 234 13.49 17.14 -24.81
CA VAL A 234 13.63 16.00 -25.72
C VAL A 234 12.29 15.27 -25.84
N ASP A 235 11.88 14.94 -27.07
CA ASP A 235 10.70 14.11 -27.30
C ASP A 235 11.03 12.65 -26.95
N LEU A 236 10.30 12.08 -26.00
CA LEU A 236 10.45 10.70 -25.56
C LEU A 236 9.32 9.81 -26.07
N LYS A 237 8.61 10.20 -27.15
CA LYS A 237 7.53 9.39 -27.76
C LYS A 237 7.94 7.90 -27.86
N HIS A 238 7.15 7.07 -27.18
CA HIS A 238 7.06 5.61 -27.30
C HIS A 238 8.34 4.88 -27.77
N LYS A 239 9.31 4.64 -26.86
CA LYS A 239 10.00 3.35 -26.90
C LYS A 239 8.98 2.28 -26.49
N SER A 240 8.24 1.77 -27.48
CA SER A 240 7.49 0.54 -27.32
C SER A 240 8.47 -0.56 -26.93
N ARG A 241 8.01 -1.51 -26.14
CA ARG A 241 8.78 -2.56 -25.49
C ARG A 241 9.34 -3.63 -26.47
N ASN A 242 9.50 -3.30 -27.76
CA ASN A 242 9.77 -4.25 -28.84
C ASN A 242 11.17 -4.16 -29.49
N GLU A 243 12.08 -3.31 -29.02
CA GLU A 243 13.46 -3.25 -29.53
C GLU A 243 14.48 -3.78 -28.52
N ARG A 244 14.37 -5.05 -28.14
CA ARG A 244 15.40 -5.77 -27.38
C ARG A 244 15.88 -7.06 -28.07
N SER A 245 15.58 -7.23 -29.35
CA SER A 245 15.92 -8.42 -30.15
C SER A 245 16.73 -8.11 -31.40
N SER A 246 17.55 -7.06 -31.39
CA SER A 246 18.41 -6.71 -32.53
C SER A 246 19.81 -6.21 -32.13
N ILE A 247 20.31 -6.65 -30.97
CA ILE A 247 21.73 -6.48 -30.62
C ILE A 247 22.25 -7.83 -30.12
N THR A 248 22.40 -8.75 -31.05
CA THR A 248 23.42 -9.80 -31.06
C THR A 248 23.74 -10.05 -32.52
N SER A 249 24.72 -9.32 -33.03
CA SER A 249 25.51 -9.68 -34.20
C SER A 249 26.91 -10.00 -33.70
#